data_AF-A0A2J6QHG8-F1
#
_entry.id   AF-A0A2J6QHG8-F1
#
_cell.length_a   1.000
_cell.length_b   1.000
_cell.length_c   1.000
_cell.angle_alpha   90.00
_cell.angle_beta   90.00
_cell.angle_gamma   90.00
#
_symmetry.space_group_name_H-M   'P 1'
#
loop_
_entity.id
_entity.type
_entity.pdbx_description
1 polymer ?
#
loop_
_entity_poly.entity_id
_entity_poly.type
_entity_poly.pdbx_seq_one_letter_code
_entity_poly.pdbx_strand_id
1 'polypeptide(L)'
;MPTTFLDLPRELRDEIYSYLLVSSSGVISLHWIPPSLKPSRSTSPKPTPPTAISSSSQPIARFRLCTNPPKPRHALSLKTMRYREERQYISLSLPRTCRQIYEETQALFWEQNTFYFSDRNAGVIKTMKMMGQTPSRLITSVVIQMNCASEFIRLVSKTLNVLASRARFGHFRSLELIWDNNEFGYLQELSGQIPMGKARLYDELLEGLRTGESGGRFGRVIRLLAAPRQVGQRSREANSCARDLHFAFGGSLFWGDELGWENWTQVIPVEN
;
A
#
# COMPACT_ATOMS: atom_id res chain seq x y z
N MET A 1 22.69 40.28 5.34
CA MET A 1 21.45 39.82 5.98
C MET A 1 21.37 38.31 5.81
N PRO A 2 20.95 37.53 6.82
CA PRO A 2 20.79 36.10 6.67
C PRO A 2 19.64 35.81 5.69
N THR A 3 19.92 35.02 4.65
CA THR A 3 18.89 34.52 3.72
C THR A 3 18.13 33.39 4.39
N THR A 4 16.80 33.45 4.33
CA THR A 4 15.89 32.39 4.78
C THR A 4 15.59 31.41 3.66
N PHE A 5 15.05 30.24 4.00
CA PHE A 5 14.64 29.24 3.01
C PHE A 5 13.57 29.75 2.03
N LEU A 6 12.67 30.65 2.48
CA LEU A 6 11.62 31.22 1.63
C LEU A 6 12.14 32.31 0.68
N ASP A 7 13.37 32.80 0.89
CA ASP A 7 14.01 33.75 -0.02
C ASP A 7 14.60 33.07 -1.27
N LEU A 8 14.69 31.73 -1.28
CA LEU A 8 15.08 30.97 -2.47
C LEU A 8 14.01 31.09 -3.56
N PRO A 9 14.37 31.14 -4.85
CA PRO A 9 13.41 30.99 -5.95
C PRO A 9 12.55 29.72 -5.80
N ARG A 10 11.31 29.78 -6.30
CA ARG A 10 10.33 28.70 -6.11
C ARG A 10 10.85 27.37 -6.68
N GLU A 11 11.53 27.45 -7.82
CA GLU A 11 12.09 26.32 -8.55
C GLU A 11 13.11 25.55 -7.69
N LEU A 12 14.00 26.27 -7.00
CA LEU A 12 14.97 25.64 -6.09
C LEU A 12 14.28 25.01 -4.88
N ARG A 13 13.20 25.61 -4.38
CA ARG A 13 12.42 25.00 -3.29
C ARG A 13 11.73 23.72 -3.74
N ASP A 14 11.14 23.68 -4.93
CA ASP A 14 10.47 22.50 -5.47
C ASP A 14 11.45 21.32 -5.70
N GLU A 15 12.69 21.59 -6.13
CA GLU A 15 13.76 20.58 -6.19
C GLU A 15 14.09 20.02 -4.80
N ILE A 16 14.23 20.90 -3.80
CA ILE A 16 14.48 20.49 -2.41
C ILE A 16 13.29 19.68 -1.85
N TYR A 17 12.06 20.10 -2.13
CA TYR A 17 10.86 19.38 -1.71
C TYR A 17 10.79 18.00 -2.35
N SER A 18 11.04 17.90 -3.66
CA SER A 18 11.05 16.63 -4.39
C SER A 18 12.05 15.67 -3.76
N TYR A 19 13.27 16.12 -3.49
CA TYR A 19 14.30 15.29 -2.85
C TYR A 19 13.91 14.79 -1.44
N LEU A 20 13.18 15.60 -0.66
CA LEU A 20 12.83 15.27 0.73
C LEU A 20 11.53 14.49 0.88
N LEU A 21 10.57 14.70 0.00
CA LEU A 21 9.20 14.21 0.14
C LEU A 21 8.82 13.15 -0.89
N VAL A 22 9.55 13.03 -1.98
CA VAL A 22 9.26 12.05 -3.02
C VAL A 22 10.25 10.91 -2.90
N SER A 23 9.74 9.70 -2.79
CA SER A 23 10.56 8.50 -2.84
C SER A 23 11.23 8.43 -4.21
N SER A 24 12.52 8.13 -4.27
CA SER A 24 13.24 7.94 -5.55
C SER A 24 12.65 6.80 -6.40
N SER A 25 11.96 5.85 -5.77
CA SER A 25 11.21 4.78 -6.45
C SER A 25 9.76 5.16 -6.78
N GLY A 26 9.28 6.31 -6.31
CA GLY A 26 7.86 6.69 -6.34
C GLY A 26 6.98 5.86 -5.40
N VAL A 27 7.56 4.96 -4.59
CA VAL A 27 6.82 4.04 -3.72
C VAL A 27 7.25 4.23 -2.26
N ILE A 28 6.27 4.26 -1.36
CA ILE A 28 6.49 4.35 0.08
C ILE A 28 5.75 3.24 0.81
N SER A 29 6.39 2.66 1.82
CA SER A 29 5.80 1.65 2.69
C SER A 29 5.69 2.15 4.12
N LEU A 30 4.68 1.67 4.85
CA LEU A 30 4.47 2.06 6.24
C LEU A 30 5.01 0.99 7.18
N HIS A 31 6.02 1.37 7.95
CA HIS A 31 6.58 0.51 8.97
C HIS A 31 6.02 0.89 10.34
N TRP A 32 5.32 -0.04 10.97
CA TRP A 32 4.82 0.17 12.32
C TRP A 32 5.98 0.31 13.30
N ILE A 33 5.94 1.33 14.15
CA ILE A 33 6.85 1.46 15.28
C ILE A 33 6.09 0.90 16.48
N PRO A 34 6.53 -0.23 17.06
CA PRO A 34 5.98 -0.69 18.32
C PRO A 34 6.06 0.45 19.32
N PRO A 35 5.04 0.66 20.17
CA PRO A 35 5.16 1.60 21.27
C PRO A 35 6.39 1.17 22.07
N SER A 36 7.47 1.95 21.97
CA SER A 36 8.68 1.64 22.72
C SER A 36 8.25 1.57 24.18
N LEU A 37 8.49 0.44 24.84
CA LEU A 37 8.47 0.35 26.29
C LEU A 37 9.29 1.55 26.74
N LYS A 38 8.63 2.57 27.31
CA LYS A 38 9.24 3.86 27.62
C LYS A 38 10.59 3.55 28.26
N PRO A 39 11.72 4.14 27.81
CA PRO A 39 12.94 4.03 28.58
C PRO A 39 12.53 4.45 29.97
N SER A 40 12.64 3.52 30.93
CA SER A 40 12.35 3.75 32.33
C SER A 40 12.99 5.08 32.64
N ARG A 41 12.17 6.13 32.79
CA ARG A 41 12.67 7.45 33.17
C ARG A 41 13.24 7.16 34.55
N SER A 42 14.56 7.03 34.60
CA SER A 42 15.35 6.96 35.82
C SER A 42 14.71 7.94 36.78
N THR A 43 14.07 7.37 37.78
CA THR A 43 13.30 8.05 38.81
C THR A 43 14.25 8.97 39.56
N SER A 44 14.38 10.22 39.11
CA SER A 44 14.73 11.29 40.03
C SER A 44 13.43 11.63 40.78
N PRO A 45 13.31 11.28 42.07
CA PRO A 45 12.12 11.55 42.86
C PRO A 45 11.97 13.06 43.00
N LYS A 46 10.99 13.66 42.31
CA LYS A 46 10.60 15.05 42.51
C LYS A 46 9.28 15.06 43.29
N PRO A 47 9.24 15.61 44.51
CA PRO A 47 8.02 15.64 45.31
C PRO A 47 7.09 16.73 44.76
N THR A 48 5.94 16.33 44.20
CA THR A 48 4.88 17.28 43.82
C THR A 48 3.51 16.65 44.05
N PRO A 49 2.50 17.44 44.48
CA PRO A 49 1.30 16.96 45.14
C PRO A 49 0.24 16.38 44.16
N PRO A 50 -0.73 15.59 44.69
CA PRO A 50 -1.62 14.77 43.88
C PRO A 50 -2.89 15.54 43.55
N THR A 51 -3.03 16.06 42.33
CA THR A 51 -4.37 16.45 41.82
C THR A 51 -4.35 16.72 40.32
N ALA A 52 -4.71 15.71 39.52
CA ALA A 52 -5.51 15.87 38.30
C ALA A 52 -5.72 14.50 37.65
N ILE A 53 -6.97 14.28 37.24
CA ILE A 53 -7.54 13.05 36.69
C ILE A 53 -6.68 12.57 35.52
N SER A 54 -6.16 11.35 35.66
CA SER A 54 -5.36 10.66 34.67
C SER A 54 -6.20 10.38 33.42
N SER A 55 -6.16 11.30 32.46
CA SER A 55 -6.59 10.99 31.09
C SER A 55 -5.70 9.84 30.59
N SER A 56 -6.34 8.74 30.22
CA SER A 56 -5.66 7.54 29.74
C SER A 56 -4.96 7.86 28.42
N SER A 57 -3.72 8.35 28.51
CA SER A 57 -2.85 8.57 27.36
C SER A 57 -2.36 7.22 26.83
N GLN A 58 -3.26 6.52 26.14
CA GLN A 58 -2.91 5.37 25.32
C GLN A 58 -1.74 5.77 24.42
N PRO A 59 -0.65 4.98 24.36
CA PRO A 59 0.48 5.31 23.51
C PRO A 59 0.00 5.39 22.07
N ILE A 60 0.11 6.59 21.48
CA ILE A 60 -0.27 6.82 20.07
C ILE A 60 0.64 5.95 19.21
N ALA A 61 0.06 4.95 18.56
CA ALA A 61 0.77 4.12 17.58
C ALA A 61 1.37 5.03 16.51
N ARG A 62 2.65 4.84 16.20
CA ARG A 62 3.37 5.61 15.18
C ARG A 62 3.82 4.68 14.06
N PHE A 63 3.89 5.21 12.85
CA PHE A 63 4.51 4.54 11.72
C PHE A 63 5.58 5.44 11.11
N ARG A 64 6.58 4.84 10.47
CA ARG A 64 7.56 5.51 9.62
C ARG A 64 7.20 5.27 8.16
N LEU A 65 7.40 6.28 7.32
CA LEU A 65 7.31 6.18 5.87
C LEU A 65 8.68 5.76 5.35
N CYS A 66 8.80 4.57 4.79
CA CYS A 66 10.05 4.03 4.25
C CYS A 66 10.03 4.10 2.71
N THR A 67 11.07 4.67 2.10
CA THR A 67 11.18 4.85 0.63
C THR A 67 11.67 3.61 -0.12
N ASN A 68 12.21 2.64 0.62
CA ASN A 68 12.61 1.35 0.09
C ASN A 68 11.57 0.31 0.53
N PRO A 69 10.45 0.14 -0.20
CA PRO A 69 9.52 -0.93 0.11
C PRO A 69 10.28 -2.27 0.07
N PRO A 70 9.92 -3.23 0.93
CA PRO A 70 10.52 -4.56 0.86
C PRO A 70 10.29 -5.10 -0.54
N LYS A 71 11.39 -5.43 -1.25
CA LYS A 71 11.32 -6.04 -2.57
C LYS A 71 10.36 -7.25 -2.51
N PRO A 72 9.47 -7.43 -3.51
CA PRO A 72 8.67 -8.64 -3.64
C PRO A 72 9.58 -9.85 -3.49
N ARG A 73 9.16 -10.83 -2.68
CA ARG A 73 10.03 -11.93 -2.22
C ARG A 73 10.44 -12.85 -3.37
N HIS A 74 11.47 -12.49 -4.12
CA HIS A 74 12.10 -13.39 -5.09
C HIS A 74 13.45 -13.95 -4.63
N ALA A 75 13.88 -13.72 -3.39
CA ALA A 75 15.09 -14.35 -2.88
C ALA A 75 14.92 -14.80 -1.43
N LEU A 76 14.76 -16.11 -1.26
CA LEU A 76 14.99 -16.85 -0.02
C LEU A 76 16.46 -16.64 0.42
N SER A 77 16.72 -15.58 1.16
CA SER A 77 17.89 -15.52 2.03
C SER A 77 17.40 -15.19 3.43
N LEU A 78 17.00 -16.23 4.16
CA LEU A 78 16.77 -16.25 5.60
C LEU A 78 18.10 -16.09 6.36
N LYS A 79 18.99 -15.20 5.91
CA LYS A 79 20.00 -14.68 6.82
C LYS A 79 19.30 -13.62 7.65
N THR A 80 19.23 -13.89 8.94
CA THR A 80 18.94 -12.95 10.04
C THR A 80 19.94 -11.80 9.97
N MET A 81 19.85 -10.98 8.92
CA MET A 81 20.67 -9.80 8.79
C MET A 81 20.18 -8.84 9.85
N ARG A 82 21.12 -8.44 10.71
CA ARG A 82 21.07 -7.26 11.55
C ARG A 82 20.88 -6.05 10.62
N TYR A 83 19.66 -5.86 10.15
CA TYR A 83 19.22 -4.81 9.23
C TYR A 83 19.26 -3.47 9.96
N ARG A 84 20.49 -2.98 10.19
CA ARG A 84 20.80 -1.58 10.40
C ARG A 84 21.03 -0.90 9.05
N GLU A 85 20.43 -1.42 7.97
CA GLU A 85 20.31 -0.69 6.72
C GLU A 85 19.58 0.61 7.04
N GLU A 86 20.24 1.72 6.69
CA GLU A 86 19.75 3.08 6.71
C GLU A 86 18.52 3.16 5.81
N ARG A 87 17.38 2.63 6.29
CA ARG A 87 16.11 2.79 5.60
C ARG A 87 15.85 4.28 5.55
N GLN A 88 16.04 4.84 4.36
CA GLN A 88 15.67 6.21 4.09
C GLN A 88 14.18 6.36 4.41
N TYR A 89 13.89 7.31 5.28
CA TYR A 89 12.54 7.60 5.72
C TYR A 89 12.16 9.00 5.26
N ILE A 90 10.92 9.14 4.81
CA ILE A 90 10.35 10.46 4.55
C ILE A 90 9.81 11.01 5.86
N SER A 91 10.28 12.21 6.22
CA SER A 91 9.76 12.96 7.36
C SER A 91 8.70 13.96 6.89
N LEU A 92 7.51 13.87 7.49
CA LEU A 92 6.46 14.88 7.31
C LEU A 92 6.63 16.09 8.25
N SER A 93 7.85 16.36 8.74
CA SER A 93 8.13 17.53 9.56
C SER A 93 8.13 18.82 8.73
N LEU A 94 8.64 18.77 7.50
CA LEU A 94 8.74 19.94 6.64
C LEU A 94 7.37 20.54 6.28
N PRO A 95 6.36 19.76 5.85
CA PRO A 95 5.02 20.30 5.58
C PRO A 95 4.30 20.86 6.82
N ARG A 96 4.86 20.70 8.03
CA ARG A 96 4.28 21.20 9.28
C ARG A 96 4.87 22.52 9.75
N THR A 97 5.85 23.08 9.05
CA THR A 97 6.58 24.27 9.50
C THR A 97 5.78 25.55 9.31
N CYS A 98 5.22 25.79 8.12
CA CYS A 98 4.37 26.94 7.84
C CYS A 98 3.34 26.63 6.74
N ARG A 99 2.32 27.51 6.63
CA ARG A 99 1.23 27.36 5.67
C ARG A 99 1.70 27.37 4.22
N GLN A 100 2.64 28.25 3.88
CA GLN A 100 3.18 28.31 2.52
C GLN A 100 3.81 26.97 2.16
N ILE A 101 4.80 26.50 2.92
CA ILE A 101 5.47 25.21 2.66
C ILE A 101 4.46 24.05 2.59
N TYR A 102 3.44 24.03 3.46
CA TYR A 102 2.37 23.05 3.37
C TYR A 102 1.65 23.07 2.01
N GLU A 103 1.21 24.25 1.56
CA GLU A 103 0.53 24.43 0.28
C GLU A 103 1.44 24.06 -0.91
N GLU A 104 2.73 24.39 -0.83
CA GLU A 104 3.72 24.06 -1.86
C GLU A 104 4.01 22.54 -1.94
N THR A 105 3.98 21.84 -0.81
CA THR A 105 4.47 20.45 -0.70
C THR A 105 3.40 19.37 -0.72
N GLN A 106 2.14 19.70 -0.40
CA GLN A 106 1.10 18.67 -0.25
C GLN A 106 0.89 17.86 -1.53
N ALA A 107 0.78 18.52 -2.69
CA ALA A 107 0.55 17.84 -3.97
C ALA A 107 1.75 16.96 -4.32
N LEU A 108 2.97 17.49 -4.18
CA LEU A 108 4.21 16.73 -4.42
C LEU A 108 4.24 15.43 -3.63
N PHE A 109 3.97 15.49 -2.32
CA PHE A 109 3.99 14.29 -1.49
C PHE A 109 2.88 13.30 -1.84
N TRP A 110 1.64 13.76 -1.98
CA TRP A 110 0.48 12.86 -2.10
C TRP A 110 0.24 12.32 -3.52
N GLU A 111 0.65 13.06 -4.56
CA GLU A 111 0.43 12.68 -5.96
C GLU A 111 1.61 11.88 -6.52
N GLN A 112 2.84 12.12 -6.06
CA GLN A 112 4.04 11.46 -6.60
C GLN A 112 4.48 10.23 -5.81
N ASN A 113 3.84 9.94 -4.67
CA ASN A 113 4.13 8.72 -3.91
C ASN A 113 2.96 7.74 -3.95
N THR A 114 3.28 6.50 -4.25
CA THR A 114 2.36 5.36 -4.19
C THR A 114 2.52 4.63 -2.85
N PHE A 115 1.41 4.46 -2.14
CA PHE A 115 1.39 3.79 -0.84
C PHE A 115 1.35 2.27 -1.00
N TYR A 116 2.43 1.61 -0.62
CA TYR A 116 2.61 0.17 -0.73
C TYR A 116 2.32 -0.56 0.59
N PHE A 117 1.36 -1.48 0.52
CA PHE A 117 0.96 -2.35 1.62
C PHE A 117 1.36 -3.79 1.31
N SER A 118 2.00 -4.42 2.30
CA SER A 118 2.29 -5.86 2.28
C SER A 118 1.86 -6.45 3.61
N ASP A 119 1.72 -7.77 3.65
CA ASP A 119 1.36 -8.51 4.86
C ASP A 119 2.27 -8.29 6.08
N ARG A 120 3.53 -7.87 5.85
CA ARG A 120 4.47 -7.54 6.93
C ARG A 120 4.29 -6.13 7.49
N ASN A 121 3.49 -5.30 6.84
CA ASN A 121 3.30 -3.90 7.17
C ASN A 121 2.01 -3.70 7.98
N ALA A 122 1.75 -2.45 8.37
CA ALA A 122 0.46 -2.11 8.95
C ALA A 122 -0.63 -2.26 7.87
N GLY A 123 -1.55 -3.23 8.04
CA GLY A 123 -2.63 -3.48 7.09
C GLY A 123 -3.43 -2.23 6.73
N VAL A 124 -3.94 -2.15 5.50
CA VAL A 124 -4.54 -0.94 4.90
C VAL A 124 -5.55 -0.29 5.83
N ILE A 125 -6.56 -1.05 6.30
CA ILE A 125 -7.63 -0.52 7.15
C ILE A 125 -7.08 0.11 8.44
N LYS A 126 -6.14 -0.58 9.11
CA LYS A 126 -5.53 -0.10 10.35
C LYS A 126 -4.75 1.18 10.10
N THR A 127 -3.95 1.21 9.04
CA THR A 127 -3.17 2.38 8.64
C THR A 127 -4.04 3.58 8.32
N MET A 128 -5.06 3.41 7.48
CA MET A 128 -5.99 4.48 7.12
C MET A 128 -6.70 5.06 8.35
N LYS A 129 -7.07 4.22 9.32
CA LYS A 129 -7.63 4.67 10.60
C LYS A 129 -6.62 5.47 11.43
N MET A 130 -5.38 4.98 11.54
CA MET A 130 -4.32 5.67 12.30
C MET A 130 -3.92 7.01 11.68
N MET A 131 -3.92 7.12 10.35
CA MET A 131 -3.67 8.38 9.64
C MET A 131 -4.74 9.44 9.93
N GLY A 132 -5.94 9.02 10.31
CA GLY A 132 -7.09 9.90 10.45
C GLY A 132 -7.75 10.22 9.11
N GLN A 133 -8.87 10.94 9.17
CA GLN A 133 -9.74 11.17 8.01
C GLN A 133 -9.09 12.05 6.95
N THR A 134 -8.43 13.15 7.33
CA THR A 134 -7.87 14.11 6.38
C THR A 134 -6.69 13.52 5.61
N PRO A 135 -5.62 13.01 6.24
CA PRO A 135 -4.46 12.52 5.48
C PRO A 135 -4.78 11.29 4.63
N SER A 136 -5.64 10.38 5.11
CA SER A 136 -6.02 9.21 4.32
C SER A 136 -6.85 9.53 3.07
N ARG A 137 -7.51 10.70 3.02
CA ARG A 137 -8.23 11.18 1.83
C ARG A 137 -7.31 11.84 0.79
N LEU A 138 -6.09 12.22 1.17
CA LEU A 138 -5.13 12.82 0.25
C LEU A 138 -4.37 11.76 -0.56
N ILE A 139 -4.34 10.50 -0.09
CA ILE A 139 -3.71 9.41 -0.82
C ILE A 139 -4.36 9.23 -2.20
N THR A 140 -3.53 9.24 -3.23
CA THR A 140 -3.96 9.12 -4.64
C THR A 140 -3.79 7.70 -5.18
N SER A 141 -2.69 7.03 -4.83
CA SER A 141 -2.31 5.73 -5.38
C SER A 141 -1.94 4.75 -4.28
N VAL A 142 -2.49 3.53 -4.37
CA VAL A 142 -2.23 2.43 -3.44
C VAL A 142 -1.86 1.17 -4.21
N VAL A 143 -0.80 0.51 -3.77
CA VAL A 143 -0.43 -0.83 -4.20
C VAL A 143 -0.59 -1.77 -3.01
N ILE A 144 -1.23 -2.92 -3.23
CA ILE A 144 -1.39 -3.97 -2.23
C ILE A 144 -0.76 -5.24 -2.77
N GLN A 145 0.32 -5.69 -2.12
CA GLN A 145 0.82 -7.05 -2.29
C GLN A 145 -0.18 -7.99 -1.61
N MET A 146 -0.85 -8.78 -2.43
CA MET A 146 -1.86 -9.73 -2.02
C MET A 146 -1.20 -10.99 -1.48
N ASN A 147 -1.75 -11.53 -0.40
CA ASN A 147 -1.42 -12.83 0.15
C ASN A 147 -2.70 -13.66 0.22
N CYS A 148 -2.60 -14.93 -0.11
CA CYS A 148 -3.73 -15.86 -0.13
C CYS A 148 -4.01 -16.52 1.23
N ALA A 149 -3.39 -16.04 2.31
CA ALA A 149 -3.78 -16.37 3.66
C ALA A 149 -5.26 -16.05 3.90
N SER A 150 -5.98 -16.98 4.53
CA SER A 150 -7.44 -16.91 4.72
C SER A 150 -7.93 -15.63 5.40
N GLU A 151 -7.16 -15.13 6.37
CA GLU A 151 -7.49 -13.90 7.09
C GLU A 151 -7.47 -12.66 6.18
N PHE A 152 -6.56 -12.63 5.21
CA PHE A 152 -6.45 -11.51 4.28
C PHE A 152 -7.60 -11.52 3.28
N ILE A 153 -7.94 -12.69 2.72
CA ILE A 153 -9.08 -12.86 1.80
C ILE A 153 -10.36 -12.27 2.38
N ARG A 154 -10.65 -12.58 3.65
CA ARG A 154 -11.84 -12.08 4.38
C ARG A 154 -11.84 -10.57 4.60
N LEU A 155 -10.70 -9.92 4.51
CA LEU A 155 -10.54 -8.48 4.69
C LEU A 155 -10.50 -7.70 3.38
N VAL A 156 -10.44 -8.37 2.21
CA VAL A 156 -10.40 -7.71 0.90
C VAL A 156 -11.61 -6.81 0.72
N SER A 157 -12.82 -7.32 0.95
CA SER A 157 -14.06 -6.54 0.82
C SER A 157 -14.06 -5.28 1.70
N LYS A 158 -13.67 -5.43 2.96
CA LYS A 158 -13.57 -4.30 3.91
C LYS A 158 -12.51 -3.29 3.48
N THR A 159 -11.39 -3.77 2.93
CA THR A 159 -10.31 -2.93 2.44
C THR A 159 -10.75 -2.13 1.22
N LEU A 160 -11.39 -2.78 0.24
CA LEU A 160 -11.93 -2.11 -0.96
C LEU A 160 -13.02 -1.11 -0.61
N ASN A 161 -13.90 -1.42 0.35
CA ASN A 161 -14.91 -0.47 0.83
C ASN A 161 -14.29 0.77 1.48
N VAL A 162 -13.23 0.61 2.28
CA VAL A 162 -12.49 1.74 2.86
C VAL A 162 -11.88 2.59 1.75
N LEU A 163 -11.23 1.98 0.76
CA LEU A 163 -10.61 2.69 -0.37
C LEU A 163 -11.65 3.38 -1.26
N ALA A 164 -12.78 2.73 -1.56
CA ALA A 164 -13.90 3.32 -2.28
C ALA A 164 -14.48 4.54 -1.54
N SER A 165 -14.57 4.47 -0.21
CA SER A 165 -14.93 5.64 0.62
C SER A 165 -13.92 6.79 0.47
N ARG A 166 -12.61 6.48 0.38
CA ARG A 166 -11.58 7.50 0.12
C ARG A 166 -11.62 8.04 -1.30
N ALA A 167 -12.01 7.25 -2.29
CA ALA A 167 -12.25 7.72 -3.65
C ALA A 167 -13.43 8.68 -3.73
N ARG A 168 -14.52 8.36 -3.03
CA ARG A 168 -15.75 9.17 -3.04
C ARG A 168 -15.56 10.53 -2.37
N PHE A 169 -14.77 10.59 -1.30
CA PHE A 169 -14.64 11.79 -0.46
C PHE A 169 -13.21 12.37 -0.44
N GLY A 170 -12.36 11.99 -1.39
CA GLY A 170 -10.95 12.34 -1.40
C GLY A 170 -10.34 12.26 -2.80
N HIS A 171 -9.03 12.08 -2.85
CA HIS A 171 -8.22 12.12 -4.06
C HIS A 171 -7.79 10.73 -4.54
N PHE A 172 -8.33 9.66 -3.98
CA PHE A 172 -7.93 8.30 -4.37
C PHE A 172 -8.29 8.02 -5.83
N ARG A 173 -7.28 7.69 -6.65
CA ARG A 173 -7.35 7.53 -8.11
C ARG A 173 -6.94 6.16 -8.60
N SER A 174 -6.01 5.47 -7.95
CA SER A 174 -5.47 4.20 -8.47
C SER A 174 -5.31 3.16 -7.37
N LEU A 175 -5.75 1.93 -7.68
CA LEU A 175 -5.51 0.74 -6.88
C LEU A 175 -4.85 -0.33 -7.76
N GLU A 176 -3.69 -0.81 -7.31
CA GLU A 176 -3.01 -1.95 -7.90
C GLU A 176 -2.93 -3.11 -6.90
N LEU A 177 -3.36 -4.29 -7.32
CA LEU A 177 -3.27 -5.54 -6.56
C LEU A 177 -2.19 -6.41 -7.19
N ILE A 178 -1.17 -6.79 -6.42
CA ILE A 178 -0.02 -7.55 -6.90
C ILE A 178 -0.05 -8.95 -6.29
N TRP A 179 -0.05 -9.98 -7.13
CA TRP A 179 0.24 -11.35 -6.72
C TRP A 179 1.61 -11.77 -7.23
N ASP A 180 2.44 -12.31 -6.34
CA ASP A 180 3.67 -12.98 -6.76
C ASP A 180 3.37 -14.39 -7.28
N ASN A 181 4.40 -15.06 -7.81
CA ASN A 181 4.26 -16.38 -8.44
C ASN A 181 3.73 -17.43 -7.48
N ASN A 182 4.14 -17.37 -6.21
CA ASN A 182 3.77 -18.35 -5.21
C ASN A 182 2.32 -18.15 -4.80
N GLU A 183 1.95 -16.90 -4.50
CA GLU A 183 0.58 -16.55 -4.11
C GLU A 183 -0.40 -16.80 -5.26
N PHE A 184 -0.01 -16.48 -6.49
CA PHE A 184 -0.85 -16.77 -7.66
C PHE A 184 -0.95 -18.27 -7.95
N GLY A 185 0.15 -19.04 -7.79
CA GLY A 185 0.11 -20.50 -7.88
C GLY A 185 -0.86 -21.11 -6.85
N TYR A 186 -0.85 -20.59 -5.63
CA TYR A 186 -1.80 -20.99 -4.61
C TYR A 186 -3.26 -20.64 -4.97
N LEU A 187 -3.52 -19.48 -5.59
CA LEU A 187 -4.86 -19.18 -6.12
C LEU A 187 -5.30 -20.15 -7.21
N GLN A 188 -4.40 -20.55 -8.10
CA GLN A 188 -4.71 -21.56 -9.12
C GLN A 188 -5.13 -22.88 -8.46
N GLU A 189 -4.37 -23.32 -7.45
CA GLU A 189 -4.72 -24.51 -6.67
C GLU A 189 -6.09 -24.37 -5.97
N LEU A 190 -6.41 -23.20 -5.41
CA LEU A 190 -7.73 -22.96 -4.81
C LEU A 190 -8.85 -23.00 -5.86
N SER A 191 -8.62 -22.46 -7.05
CA SER A 191 -9.61 -22.44 -8.14
C SER A 191 -9.88 -23.82 -8.74
N GLY A 192 -8.90 -24.72 -8.73
CA GLY A 192 -8.99 -26.05 -9.37
C GLY A 192 -9.42 -27.20 -8.45
N GLN A 193 -9.55 -26.99 -7.15
CA GLN A 193 -9.73 -28.09 -6.18
C GLN A 193 -11.19 -28.41 -5.85
N ILE A 194 -11.51 -29.71 -5.86
CA ILE A 194 -12.80 -30.31 -5.44
C ILE A 194 -12.68 -30.90 -4.03
N PRO A 195 -12.27 -30.10 -3.03
CA PRO A 195 -13.07 -30.07 -1.80
C PRO A 195 -13.72 -28.70 -1.62
N MET A 196 -15.03 -28.70 -1.29
CA MET A 196 -15.85 -27.48 -1.16
C MET A 196 -15.24 -26.40 -0.26
N GLY A 197 -14.44 -26.75 0.75
CA GLY A 197 -13.87 -25.77 1.69
C GLY A 197 -12.90 -24.78 1.06
N LYS A 198 -12.06 -25.22 0.12
CA LYS A 198 -11.09 -24.34 -0.56
C LYS A 198 -11.73 -23.50 -1.67
N ALA A 199 -12.67 -24.10 -2.40
CA ALA A 199 -13.50 -23.37 -3.37
C ALA A 199 -14.23 -22.19 -2.71
N ARG A 200 -14.76 -22.37 -1.50
CA ARG A 200 -15.40 -21.28 -0.73
C ARG A 200 -14.46 -20.10 -0.45
N LEU A 201 -13.19 -20.34 -0.15
CA LEU A 201 -12.24 -19.23 0.07
C LEU A 201 -11.96 -18.46 -1.23
N TYR A 202 -11.89 -19.17 -2.35
CA TYR A 202 -11.74 -18.53 -3.65
C TYR A 202 -12.99 -17.71 -4.01
N ASP A 203 -14.19 -18.26 -3.80
CA ASP A 203 -15.45 -17.56 -4.01
C ASP A 203 -15.57 -16.33 -3.10
N GLU A 204 -15.19 -16.44 -1.82
CA GLU A 204 -15.13 -15.32 -0.88
C GLU A 204 -14.17 -14.21 -1.36
N LEU A 205 -13.03 -14.58 -1.95
CA LEU A 205 -12.10 -13.63 -2.57
C LEU A 205 -12.74 -12.92 -3.76
N LEU A 206 -13.30 -13.67 -4.71
CA LEU A 206 -13.92 -13.10 -5.91
C LEU A 206 -15.07 -12.17 -5.54
N GLU A 207 -15.92 -12.59 -4.60
CA GLU A 207 -17.00 -11.74 -4.09
C GLU A 207 -16.44 -10.49 -3.40
N GLY A 208 -15.37 -10.65 -2.61
CA GLY A 208 -14.67 -9.54 -2.00
C GLY A 208 -14.14 -8.54 -3.02
N LEU A 209 -13.58 -8.98 -4.15
CA LEU A 209 -13.08 -8.12 -5.22
C LEU A 209 -14.21 -7.32 -5.91
N ARG A 210 -15.39 -7.93 -6.08
CA ARG A 210 -16.57 -7.26 -6.65
C ARG A 210 -17.07 -6.11 -5.79
N THR A 211 -16.97 -6.22 -4.45
CA THR A 211 -17.51 -5.23 -3.51
C THR A 211 -16.89 -3.83 -3.56
N GLY A 212 -15.93 -3.56 -4.44
CA GLY A 212 -15.40 -2.22 -4.70
C GLY A 212 -16.15 -1.40 -5.77
N GLU A 213 -16.91 -2.02 -6.67
CA GLU A 213 -17.54 -1.35 -7.84
C GLU A 213 -18.55 -0.27 -7.47
N SER A 214 -19.31 -0.48 -6.42
CA SER A 214 -20.51 0.31 -6.13
C SER A 214 -20.24 1.73 -5.59
N GLY A 215 -18.98 2.12 -5.35
CA GLY A 215 -18.68 3.28 -4.51
C GLY A 215 -17.68 4.32 -5.04
N GLY A 216 -16.82 4.00 -6.01
CA GLY A 216 -15.77 4.91 -6.43
C GLY A 216 -15.16 4.61 -7.79
N ARG A 217 -15.01 5.64 -8.63
CA ARG A 217 -14.29 5.59 -9.90
C ARG A 217 -12.80 5.81 -9.63
N PHE A 218 -12.07 4.73 -9.39
CA PHE A 218 -10.61 4.72 -9.38
C PHE A 218 -10.12 3.64 -10.34
N GLY A 219 -8.96 3.87 -10.96
CA GLY A 219 -8.28 2.91 -11.82
C GLY A 219 -7.95 1.65 -11.05
N ARG A 220 -8.13 0.50 -11.70
CA ARG A 220 -7.96 -0.82 -11.11
C ARG A 220 -6.99 -1.62 -11.94
N VAL A 221 -5.96 -2.10 -11.29
CA VAL A 221 -4.91 -2.89 -11.93
C VAL A 221 -4.69 -4.16 -11.12
N ILE A 222 -4.69 -5.30 -11.78
CA ILE A 222 -4.12 -6.54 -11.24
C ILE A 222 -2.78 -6.75 -11.92
N ARG A 223 -1.73 -7.00 -11.14
CA ARG A 223 -0.43 -7.43 -11.66
C ARG A 223 -0.07 -8.81 -11.14
N LEU A 224 0.12 -9.74 -12.06
CA LEU A 224 0.62 -11.08 -11.78
C LEU A 224 2.11 -11.09 -12.10
N LEU A 225 2.99 -11.18 -11.10
CA LEU A 225 4.45 -11.16 -11.30
C LEU A 225 5.02 -12.47 -11.90
N ALA A 226 4.12 -13.38 -12.30
CA ALA A 226 4.43 -14.69 -12.86
C ALA A 226 5.64 -14.64 -13.80
N ALA A 227 6.69 -15.40 -13.44
CA ALA A 227 7.88 -15.52 -14.28
C ALA A 227 7.43 -15.86 -15.71
N PRO A 228 7.99 -15.19 -16.73
CA PRO A 228 7.59 -15.39 -18.11
C PRO A 228 7.98 -16.81 -18.54
N ARG A 229 7.10 -17.78 -18.28
CA ARG A 229 6.92 -18.87 -19.22
C ARG A 229 6.32 -18.19 -20.44
N GLN A 230 6.94 -18.42 -21.60
CA GLN A 230 6.56 -17.79 -22.87
C GLN A 230 5.03 -17.69 -22.99
N VAL A 231 4.51 -16.60 -23.54
CA VAL A 231 3.07 -16.26 -23.58
C VAL A 231 2.17 -17.43 -24.04
N GLY A 232 2.69 -18.36 -24.85
CA GLY A 232 2.02 -19.58 -25.29
C GLY A 232 2.08 -20.82 -24.37
N GLN A 233 2.82 -20.79 -23.26
CA GLN A 233 2.98 -21.90 -22.31
C GLN A 233 2.16 -21.72 -21.01
N ARG A 234 1.24 -20.75 -20.96
CA ARG A 234 0.37 -20.57 -19.81
C ARG A 234 -0.60 -21.75 -19.73
N SER A 235 -0.71 -22.34 -18.54
CA SER A 235 -1.66 -23.43 -18.33
C SER A 235 -3.10 -22.91 -18.48
N ARG A 236 -4.02 -23.79 -18.86
CA ARG A 236 -5.45 -23.44 -18.99
C ARG A 236 -6.02 -22.95 -17.66
N GLU A 237 -5.57 -23.54 -16.57
CA GLU A 237 -5.97 -23.21 -15.20
C GLU A 237 -5.50 -21.81 -14.82
N ALA A 238 -4.26 -21.45 -15.16
CA ALA A 238 -3.70 -20.14 -14.89
C ALA A 238 -4.47 -19.04 -15.64
N ASN A 239 -4.81 -19.28 -16.91
CA ASN A 239 -5.63 -18.37 -17.70
C ASN A 239 -7.06 -18.25 -17.16
N SER A 240 -7.68 -19.37 -16.72
CA SER A 240 -9.00 -19.34 -16.09
C SER A 240 -8.99 -18.53 -14.81
N CYS A 241 -8.03 -18.78 -13.91
CA CYS A 241 -7.90 -18.08 -12.64
C CYS A 241 -7.67 -16.57 -12.84
N ALA A 242 -6.79 -16.18 -13.77
CA ALA A 242 -6.55 -14.78 -14.09
C ALA A 242 -7.79 -14.09 -14.68
N ARG A 243 -8.52 -14.78 -15.56
CA ARG A 243 -9.79 -14.29 -16.08
C ARG A 243 -10.80 -14.08 -14.95
N ASP A 244 -10.97 -15.05 -14.06
CA ASP A 244 -11.95 -14.96 -12.98
C ASP A 244 -11.61 -13.81 -12.01
N LEU A 245 -10.31 -13.58 -11.71
CA LEU A 245 -9.85 -12.42 -10.94
C LEU A 245 -10.14 -11.10 -11.65
N HIS A 246 -9.81 -11.00 -12.94
CA HIS A 246 -10.09 -9.82 -13.76
C HIS A 246 -11.60 -9.53 -13.78
N PHE A 247 -12.42 -10.56 -13.97
CA PHE A 247 -13.87 -10.44 -13.98
C PHE A 247 -14.47 -10.14 -12.59
N ALA A 248 -13.76 -10.42 -11.51
CA ALA A 248 -14.21 -10.02 -10.19
C ALA A 248 -13.83 -8.57 -9.85
N PHE A 249 -12.67 -8.13 -10.31
CA PHE A 249 -12.10 -6.84 -9.92
C PHE A 249 -12.36 -5.70 -10.92
N GLY A 250 -12.45 -6.00 -12.21
CA GLY A 250 -12.52 -5.05 -13.31
C GLY A 250 -11.19 -4.36 -13.63
N GLY A 251 -11.22 -3.43 -14.58
CA GLY A 251 -10.05 -2.64 -14.99
C GLY A 251 -9.09 -3.41 -15.89
N SER A 252 -7.79 -3.33 -15.58
CA SER A 252 -6.72 -3.93 -16.38
C SER A 252 -6.01 -5.06 -15.61
N LEU A 253 -5.64 -6.13 -16.29
CA LEU A 253 -4.80 -7.20 -15.75
C LEU A 253 -3.51 -7.31 -16.56
N PHE A 254 -2.39 -7.26 -15.87
CA PHE A 254 -1.05 -7.43 -16.41
C PHE A 254 -0.43 -8.74 -15.96
N TRP A 255 0.29 -9.37 -16.87
CA TRP A 255 1.13 -10.53 -16.63
C TRP A 255 2.59 -10.12 -16.82
N GLY A 256 3.32 -9.93 -15.73
CA GLY A 256 4.57 -9.17 -15.76
C GLY A 256 4.30 -7.75 -16.26
N ASP A 257 4.81 -7.46 -17.45
CA ASP A 257 4.67 -6.16 -18.13
C ASP A 257 3.67 -6.19 -19.30
N GLU A 258 3.11 -7.37 -19.62
CA GLU A 258 2.16 -7.53 -20.73
C GLU A 258 0.73 -7.31 -20.27
N LEU A 259 -0.02 -6.47 -20.98
CA LEU A 259 -1.46 -6.31 -20.77
C LEU A 259 -2.20 -7.54 -21.33
N GLY A 260 -2.82 -8.32 -20.46
CA GLY A 260 -3.57 -9.51 -20.85
C GLY A 260 -5.08 -9.28 -20.97
N TRP A 261 -5.63 -8.41 -20.11
CA TRP A 261 -7.05 -8.08 -20.10
C TRP A 261 -7.26 -6.61 -19.82
N GLU A 262 -8.25 -6.00 -20.49
CA GLU A 262 -8.67 -4.63 -20.25
C GLU A 262 -10.19 -4.56 -20.41
N ASN A 263 -10.88 -3.95 -19.44
CA ASN A 263 -12.32 -3.69 -19.51
C ASN A 263 -13.14 -4.90 -19.99
N TRP A 264 -12.88 -6.06 -19.41
CA TRP A 264 -13.60 -7.33 -19.62
C TRP A 264 -13.32 -8.00 -20.96
N THR A 265 -12.34 -7.47 -21.70
CA THR A 265 -11.89 -7.99 -22.99
C THR A 265 -10.47 -8.51 -22.89
N GLN A 266 -10.22 -9.65 -23.52
CA GLN A 266 -8.87 -10.20 -23.64
C GLN A 266 -8.11 -9.40 -24.68
N VAL A 267 -6.92 -8.92 -24.32
CA VAL A 267 -6.05 -8.22 -25.26
C VAL A 267 -5.22 -9.29 -25.99
N ILE A 268 -5.44 -9.41 -27.29
CA ILE A 268 -4.65 -10.31 -28.14
C ILE A 268 -3.32 -9.59 -28.45
N PRO A 269 -2.16 -10.18 -28.13
CA PRO A 269 -0.89 -9.57 -28.47
C PRO A 269 -0.79 -9.42 -29.98
N VAL A 270 -0.45 -8.22 -30.45
CA VAL A 270 -0.13 -7.99 -31.86
C VAL A 270 1.21 -8.68 -32.11
N GLU A 271 1.21 -9.73 -32.93
CA GLU A 271 2.45 -10.35 -33.40
C GLU A 271 3.22 -9.30 -34.24
N ASN A 272 4.30 -8.79 -33.67
CA ASN A 272 5.26 -7.93 -34.37
C ASN A 272 6.39 -8.78 -34.98
#